data_AF-A0A7V4UYD1-F1
#
_entry.id   AF-A0A7V4UYD1-F1
#
_cell.length_a   1.000
_cell.length_b   1.000
_cell.length_c   1.000
_cell.angle_alpha   90.00
_cell.angle_beta   90.00
_cell.angle_gamma   90.00
#
_symmetry.space_group_name_H-M   'P 1'
#
loop_
_entity.id
_entity.type
_entity.pdbx_description
1 polymer ?
#
loop_
_entity_poly.entity_id
_entity_poly.type
_entity_poly.pdbx_seq_one_letter_code
_entity_poly.pdbx_strand_id
1 'polypeptide(L)'
;MTSMSLTIKDLLEDKAYGLDLQLLGGEAGLSNRLFSSRIQKPGLALTGYTEHLHPDRVQVLGNTEISYLTQLSEELGRRHIEKLCSFPIACFIVTKGLDPPEFLKDTAQAAGIPLLVTHHQSSTFISLITKFLEESLLPSTHIHGVLVDVLGVGVLLLGKSGIGKSECALDLVICGHRLVADDVVHIKKKMPAALVGQAGESIQYH
;
A
#
# COMPACT_ATOMS: atom_id res chain seq x y z
N MET A 1 1.35 -10.57 -15.69
CA MET A 1 1.97 -10.13 -14.43
C MET A 1 0.84 -9.63 -13.56
N THR A 2 0.51 -10.36 -12.49
CA THR A 2 -0.52 -9.93 -11.53
C THR A 2 -0.01 -8.66 -10.87
N SER A 3 -0.68 -7.53 -11.05
CA SER A 3 -0.30 -6.29 -10.36
C SER A 3 -0.54 -6.51 -8.87
N MET A 4 0.52 -6.36 -8.06
CA MET A 4 0.35 -6.31 -6.61
C MET A 4 -0.57 -5.13 -6.28
N SER A 5 -1.51 -5.37 -5.38
CA SER A 5 -2.50 -4.38 -4.99
C SER A 5 -2.79 -4.50 -3.50
N LEU A 6 -3.06 -3.37 -2.88
CA LEU A 6 -3.30 -3.24 -1.46
C LEU A 6 -4.71 -2.69 -1.25
N THR A 7 -5.46 -3.20 -0.27
CA THR A 7 -6.76 -2.63 0.06
C THR A 7 -6.63 -1.44 1.00
N ILE A 8 -7.65 -0.57 1.05
CA ILE A 8 -7.69 0.53 2.03
C ILE A 8 -7.81 0.00 3.46
N LYS A 9 -8.43 -1.17 3.65
CA LYS A 9 -8.44 -1.86 4.93
C LYS A 9 -7.02 -2.16 5.43
N ASP A 10 -6.15 -2.68 4.56
CA ASP A 10 -4.75 -2.98 4.92
C ASP A 10 -4.00 -1.70 5.34
N LEU A 11 -4.31 -0.57 4.69
CA LEU A 11 -3.75 0.74 5.04
C LEU A 11 -4.22 1.21 6.43
N LEU A 12 -5.51 1.02 6.75
CA LEU A 12 -6.12 1.39 8.02
C LEU A 12 -5.61 0.52 9.19
N GLU A 13 -5.32 -0.74 8.93
CA GLU A 13 -4.85 -1.71 9.91
C GLU A 13 -3.32 -1.69 10.12
N ASP A 14 -2.59 -0.86 9.38
CA ASP A 14 -1.13 -0.73 9.54
C ASP A 14 -0.76 -0.30 10.96
N LYS A 15 0.16 -1.07 11.56
CA LYS A 15 0.81 -0.75 12.84
C LYS A 15 2.33 -0.65 12.71
N ALA A 16 2.90 -1.01 11.56
CA ALA A 16 4.34 -1.11 11.37
C ALA A 16 4.95 0.22 10.96
N TYR A 17 4.23 1.00 10.15
CA TYR A 17 4.70 2.30 9.65
C TYR A 17 4.16 3.48 10.45
N GLY A 18 3.20 3.22 11.35
CA GLY A 18 2.63 4.26 12.23
C GLY A 18 1.86 5.30 11.43
N LEU A 19 1.02 4.85 10.48
CA LEU A 19 0.20 5.76 9.67
C LEU A 19 -0.88 6.46 10.52
N ASP A 20 -1.30 5.85 11.62
CA ASP A 20 -2.25 6.38 12.61
C ASP A 20 -3.52 6.92 11.95
N LEU A 21 -4.12 6.09 11.11
CA LEU A 21 -5.31 6.42 10.34
C LEU A 21 -6.58 6.08 11.13
N GLN A 22 -7.59 6.92 10.98
CA GLN A 22 -8.93 6.71 11.50
C GLN A 22 -9.94 6.93 10.38
N LEU A 23 -10.98 6.09 10.33
CA LEU A 23 -12.05 6.22 9.35
C LEU A 23 -13.05 7.28 9.80
N LEU A 24 -13.33 8.26 8.93
CA LEU A 24 -14.37 9.26 9.13
C LEU A 24 -15.66 8.94 8.36
N GLY A 25 -15.56 8.14 7.28
CA GLY A 25 -16.69 7.74 6.45
C GLY A 25 -16.24 6.92 5.23
N GLY A 26 -17.20 6.44 4.45
CA GLY A 26 -16.97 5.65 3.24
C GLY A 26 -16.59 4.19 3.50
N GLU A 27 -17.10 3.58 4.59
CA GLU A 27 -16.74 2.21 5.00
C GLU A 27 -16.96 1.16 3.90
N ALA A 28 -17.98 1.35 3.07
CA ALA A 28 -18.26 0.46 1.93
C ALA A 28 -17.07 0.31 0.95
N GLY A 29 -16.19 1.31 0.89
CA GLY A 29 -15.01 1.32 0.03
C GLY A 29 -13.73 0.81 0.68
N LEU A 30 -13.74 0.22 1.88
CA LEU A 30 -12.52 -0.32 2.49
C LEU A 30 -11.85 -1.42 1.64
N SER A 31 -12.62 -2.04 0.74
CA SER A 31 -12.13 -3.02 -0.24
C SER A 31 -11.49 -2.40 -1.49
N ASN A 32 -11.55 -1.06 -1.65
CA ASN A 32 -10.90 -0.35 -2.75
C ASN A 32 -9.41 -0.66 -2.78
N ARG A 33 -8.84 -0.74 -3.98
CA ARG A 33 -7.46 -1.17 -4.19
C ARG A 33 -6.55 -0.05 -4.66
N LEU A 34 -5.36 0.01 -4.07
CA LEU A 34 -4.24 0.83 -4.48
C LEU A 34 -3.27 0.00 -5.32
N PHE A 35 -2.85 0.57 -6.44
CA PHE A 35 -1.88 -0.02 -7.36
C PHE A 35 -0.62 0.84 -7.51
N SER A 36 -0.65 2.06 -6.96
CA SER A 36 0.43 3.04 -7.07
C SER A 36 0.97 3.38 -5.69
N SER A 37 2.30 3.44 -5.57
CA SER A 37 2.96 4.00 -4.39
C SER A 37 3.00 5.53 -4.40
N ARG A 38 2.55 6.17 -5.49
CA ARG A 38 2.54 7.63 -5.62
C ARG A 38 1.34 8.23 -4.91
N ILE A 39 1.59 9.35 -4.24
CA ILE A 39 0.57 10.15 -3.57
C ILE A 39 0.17 11.32 -4.45
N GLN A 40 -1.10 11.71 -4.40
CA GLN A 40 -1.61 12.90 -5.10
C GLN A 40 -2.22 13.87 -4.09
N LYS A 41 -1.91 15.16 -4.26
CA LYS A 41 -2.64 16.25 -3.61
C LYS A 41 -3.59 16.88 -4.63
N PRO A 42 -4.91 16.74 -4.49
CA PRO A 42 -5.87 17.10 -5.53
C PRO A 42 -6.20 18.61 -5.57
N GLY A 43 -5.26 19.51 -5.27
CA GLY A 43 -5.54 20.94 -5.12
C GLY A 43 -6.30 21.58 -6.30
N LEU A 44 -5.86 21.35 -7.54
CA LEU A 44 -6.56 21.82 -8.74
C LEU A 44 -7.83 21.01 -9.05
N ALA A 45 -7.86 19.73 -8.69
CA ALA A 45 -9.05 18.90 -8.91
C ALA A 45 -10.23 19.37 -8.04
N LEU A 46 -9.94 19.90 -6.83
CA LEU A 46 -10.92 20.51 -5.95
C LEU A 46 -11.51 21.81 -6.53
N THR A 47 -10.87 22.46 -7.50
CA THR A 47 -11.44 23.63 -8.20
C THR A 47 -12.21 23.25 -9.46
N GLY A 48 -12.32 21.95 -9.77
CA GLY A 48 -13.03 21.42 -10.93
C GLY A 48 -12.14 21.04 -12.12
N TYR A 49 -10.82 21.26 -12.05
CA TYR A 49 -9.86 20.85 -13.08
C TYR A 49 -9.32 19.44 -12.82
N THR A 50 -9.97 18.44 -13.45
CA THR A 50 -9.74 17.01 -13.18
C THR A 50 -8.91 16.27 -14.24
N GLU A 51 -8.31 16.98 -15.20
CA GLU A 51 -7.58 16.37 -16.34
C GLU A 51 -6.41 15.47 -15.90
N HIS A 52 -5.75 15.84 -14.80
CA HIS A 52 -4.58 15.13 -14.26
C HIS A 52 -4.88 14.39 -12.94
N LEU A 53 -6.16 14.06 -12.71
CA LEU A 53 -6.56 13.24 -11.57
C LEU A 53 -6.13 11.79 -11.79
N HIS A 54 -5.53 11.18 -10.77
CA HIS A 54 -5.14 9.77 -10.76
C HIS A 54 -5.90 9.05 -9.65
N PRO A 55 -7.11 8.53 -9.92
CA PRO A 55 -8.00 7.97 -8.89
C PRO A 55 -7.42 6.75 -8.15
N ASP A 56 -6.49 6.04 -8.78
CA ASP A 56 -5.76 4.89 -8.24
C ASP A 56 -4.70 5.24 -7.18
N ARG A 57 -4.48 6.54 -6.94
CA ARG A 57 -3.56 7.07 -5.94
C ARG A 57 -4.31 7.54 -4.70
N VAL A 58 -3.62 7.47 -3.57
CA VAL A 58 -4.06 8.10 -2.33
C VAL A 58 -4.18 9.62 -2.55
N GLN A 59 -5.36 10.17 -2.26
CA GLN A 59 -5.64 11.60 -2.35
C GLN A 59 -5.45 12.26 -0.99
N VAL A 60 -4.33 12.96 -0.79
CA VAL A 60 -4.02 13.64 0.47
C VAL A 60 -4.60 15.05 0.48
N LEU A 61 -5.45 15.32 1.47
CA LEU A 61 -6.04 16.62 1.77
C LEU A 61 -5.28 17.24 2.97
N GLY A 62 -4.47 18.24 2.68
CA GLY A 62 -3.74 18.99 3.70
C GLY A 62 -4.44 20.29 4.07
N ASN A 63 -3.69 21.16 4.73
CA ASN A 63 -4.19 22.47 5.16
C ASN A 63 -4.72 23.31 3.99
N THR A 64 -4.03 23.30 2.85
CA THR A 64 -4.43 24.08 1.67
C THR A 64 -5.76 23.58 1.12
N GLU A 65 -5.90 22.27 0.95
CA GLU A 65 -7.12 21.64 0.43
C GLU A 65 -8.31 21.85 1.38
N ILE A 66 -8.14 21.59 2.67
CA ILE A 66 -9.21 21.74 3.67
C ILE A 66 -9.58 23.21 3.86
N SER A 67 -8.60 24.12 3.92
CA SER A 67 -8.86 25.57 4.03
C SER A 67 -9.63 26.09 2.81
N TYR A 68 -9.29 25.64 1.62
CA TYR A 68 -10.02 26.00 0.41
C TYR A 68 -11.47 25.52 0.49
N LEU A 69 -11.71 24.24 0.83
CA LEU A 69 -13.05 23.68 0.95
C LEU A 69 -13.90 24.39 2.02
N THR A 70 -13.27 24.81 3.12
CA THR A 70 -13.95 25.54 4.21
C THR A 70 -14.37 26.96 3.80
N GLN A 71 -13.70 27.56 2.82
CA GLN A 71 -14.02 28.91 2.32
C GLN A 71 -15.12 28.92 1.25
N LEU A 72 -15.48 27.77 0.69
CA LEU A 72 -16.55 27.68 -0.31
C LEU A 72 -17.92 27.75 0.35
N SER A 73 -18.92 28.21 -0.40
CA SER A 73 -20.31 27.93 -0.01
C SER A 73 -20.57 26.43 -0.07
N GLU A 74 -21.48 25.94 0.76
CA GLU A 74 -21.80 24.52 0.83
C GLU A 74 -22.22 23.96 -0.54
N GLU A 75 -23.02 24.71 -1.32
CA GLU A 75 -23.47 24.27 -2.65
C GLU A 75 -22.32 24.13 -3.64
N LEU A 76 -21.37 25.06 -3.62
CA LEU A 76 -20.22 25.03 -4.54
C LEU A 76 -19.23 23.93 -4.13
N GLY A 77 -18.94 23.83 -2.82
CA GLY A 77 -18.10 22.77 -2.27
C GLY A 77 -18.64 21.38 -2.57
N ARG A 78 -19.95 21.17 -2.34
CA ARG A 78 -20.62 19.90 -2.65
C ARG A 78 -20.52 19.55 -4.13
N ARG A 79 -20.80 20.47 -5.05
CA ARG A 79 -20.66 20.23 -6.50
C ARG A 79 -19.24 19.80 -6.90
N HIS A 80 -18.22 20.44 -6.32
CA HIS A 80 -16.82 20.10 -6.64
C HIS A 80 -16.45 18.71 -6.12
N ILE A 81 -16.85 18.38 -4.90
CA ILE A 81 -16.58 17.06 -4.31
C ILE A 81 -17.40 15.97 -5.00
N GLU A 82 -18.66 16.21 -5.39
CA GLU A 82 -19.48 15.26 -6.16
C GLU A 82 -18.83 14.95 -7.51
N LYS A 83 -18.33 15.97 -8.21
CA LYS A 83 -17.57 15.78 -9.45
C LYS A 83 -16.32 14.93 -9.19
N LEU A 84 -15.60 15.19 -8.10
CA LEU A 84 -14.41 14.42 -7.74
C LEU A 84 -14.75 12.95 -7.39
N CYS A 85 -15.83 12.72 -6.66
CA CYS A 85 -16.31 11.41 -6.26
C CYS A 85 -16.98 10.63 -7.41
N SER A 86 -17.25 11.28 -8.56
CA SER A 86 -17.69 10.58 -9.78
C SER A 86 -16.58 9.73 -10.42
N PHE A 87 -15.32 9.97 -10.03
CA PHE A 87 -14.18 9.15 -10.42
C PHE A 87 -13.98 8.00 -9.42
N PRO A 88 -13.37 6.87 -9.84
CA PRO A 88 -13.13 5.72 -8.97
C PRO A 88 -11.95 5.96 -8.01
N ILE A 89 -12.08 6.94 -7.12
CA ILE A 89 -11.03 7.32 -6.17
C ILE A 89 -10.87 6.22 -5.12
N ALA A 90 -9.63 5.78 -4.93
CA ALA A 90 -9.32 4.73 -3.97
C ALA A 90 -9.63 5.16 -2.52
N CYS A 91 -9.14 6.33 -2.10
CA CYS A 91 -9.43 6.94 -0.80
C CYS A 91 -9.02 8.41 -0.75
N PHE A 92 -9.57 9.13 0.24
CA PHE A 92 -9.10 10.43 0.70
C PHE A 92 -8.44 10.30 2.07
N ILE A 93 -7.37 11.05 2.30
CA ILE A 93 -6.71 11.13 3.61
C ILE A 93 -6.51 12.58 4.02
N VAL A 94 -7.17 12.97 5.10
CA VAL A 94 -7.04 14.27 5.74
C VAL A 94 -5.87 14.22 6.72
N THR A 95 -4.95 15.18 6.62
CA THR A 95 -3.75 15.25 7.47
C THR A 95 -3.89 16.31 8.57
N LYS A 96 -2.99 16.29 9.56
CA LYS A 96 -2.94 17.21 10.71
C LYS A 96 -4.15 17.15 11.65
N GLY A 97 -4.94 16.07 11.59
CA GLY A 97 -6.16 15.93 12.40
C GLY A 97 -7.20 17.01 12.08
N LEU A 98 -7.17 17.57 10.88
CA LEU A 98 -8.16 18.57 10.47
C LEU A 98 -9.53 17.92 10.36
N ASP A 99 -10.56 18.65 10.77
CA ASP A 99 -11.95 18.24 10.57
C ASP A 99 -12.40 18.68 9.16
N PRO A 100 -12.69 17.74 8.24
CA PRO A 100 -13.17 18.10 6.92
C PRO A 100 -14.61 18.64 6.98
N PRO A 101 -15.01 19.54 6.05
CA PRO A 101 -16.39 20.00 5.96
C PRO A 101 -17.39 18.86 5.81
N GLU A 102 -18.60 19.04 6.35
CA GLU A 102 -19.62 17.97 6.39
C GLU A 102 -20.00 17.46 4.99
N PHE A 103 -20.11 18.37 4.01
CA PHE A 103 -20.38 17.99 2.62
C PHE A 103 -19.31 17.04 2.04
N LEU A 104 -18.05 17.12 2.48
CA LEU A 104 -17.01 16.17 2.04
C LEU A 104 -17.24 14.79 2.66
N LYS A 105 -17.60 14.73 3.94
CA LYS A 105 -17.91 13.47 4.64
C LYS A 105 -19.12 12.79 4.01
N ASP A 106 -20.21 13.54 3.83
CA ASP A 106 -21.46 13.04 3.26
C ASP A 106 -21.28 12.52 1.84
N THR A 107 -20.61 13.29 0.97
CA THR A 107 -20.41 12.89 -0.43
C THR A 107 -19.46 11.68 -0.53
N ALA A 108 -18.39 11.63 0.28
CA ALA A 108 -17.50 10.48 0.32
C ALA A 108 -18.21 9.21 0.83
N GLN A 109 -19.02 9.34 1.88
CA GLN A 109 -19.86 8.26 2.40
C GLN A 109 -20.84 7.75 1.34
N ALA A 110 -21.58 8.65 0.67
CA ALA A 110 -22.55 8.29 -0.36
C ALA A 110 -21.91 7.62 -1.58
N ALA A 111 -20.69 8.04 -1.96
CA ALA A 111 -19.93 7.44 -3.05
C ALA A 111 -19.21 6.14 -2.65
N GLY A 112 -19.21 5.76 -1.36
CA GLY A 112 -18.44 4.62 -0.87
C GLY A 112 -16.93 4.82 -1.02
N ILE A 113 -16.44 6.05 -0.92
CA ILE A 113 -15.00 6.36 -0.98
C ILE A 113 -14.51 6.56 0.46
N PRO A 114 -13.55 5.76 0.96
CA PRO A 114 -13.02 5.92 2.30
C PRO A 114 -12.43 7.30 2.51
N LEU A 115 -12.92 7.99 3.53
CA LEU A 115 -12.37 9.24 4.03
C LEU A 115 -11.68 8.94 5.36
N LEU A 116 -10.36 9.03 5.35
CA LEU A 116 -9.52 8.75 6.50
C LEU A 116 -8.94 10.05 7.05
N VAL A 117 -8.56 10.05 8.32
CA VAL A 117 -7.82 11.14 8.96
C VAL A 117 -6.60 10.61 9.70
N THR A 118 -5.53 11.40 9.72
CA THR A 118 -4.34 11.17 10.55
C THR A 118 -3.91 12.47 11.22
N HIS A 119 -3.34 12.36 12.41
CA HIS A 119 -2.79 13.49 13.15
C HIS A 119 -1.43 13.98 12.59
N HIS A 120 -0.78 13.18 11.75
CA HIS A 120 0.53 13.50 11.16
C HIS A 120 0.48 14.75 10.28
N GLN A 121 1.57 15.52 10.27
CA GLN A 121 1.76 16.59 9.27
C GLN A 121 1.82 16.01 7.86
N SER A 122 1.35 16.76 6.85
CA SER A 122 1.25 16.23 5.48
C SER A 122 2.58 15.72 4.92
N SER A 123 3.71 16.40 5.17
CA SER A 123 5.03 15.94 4.71
C SER A 123 5.46 14.64 5.38
N THR A 124 5.28 14.55 6.71
CA THR A 124 5.58 13.35 7.50
C THR A 124 4.71 12.19 7.05
N PHE A 125 3.40 12.39 6.97
CA PHE A 125 2.47 11.37 6.52
C PHE A 125 2.81 10.87 5.12
N ILE A 126 3.03 11.78 4.16
CA ILE A 126 3.42 11.42 2.79
C ILE A 126 4.70 10.57 2.79
N SER A 127 5.70 10.90 3.61
CA SER A 127 6.91 10.09 3.73
C SER A 127 6.63 8.68 4.27
N LEU A 128 5.80 8.56 5.31
CA LEU A 128 5.44 7.26 5.92
C LEU A 128 4.65 6.39 4.95
N ILE A 129 3.57 6.93 4.37
CA ILE A 129 2.72 6.17 3.45
C ILE A 129 3.45 5.83 2.15
N THR A 130 4.36 6.67 1.66
CA THR A 130 5.17 6.34 0.48
C THR A 130 6.04 5.13 0.76
N LYS A 131 6.73 5.08 1.91
CA LYS A 131 7.54 3.92 2.31
C LYS A 131 6.70 2.66 2.47
N PHE A 132 5.54 2.79 3.11
CA PHE A 132 4.60 1.69 3.26
C PHE A 132 4.14 1.14 1.91
N LEU A 133 3.65 2.00 1.00
CA LEU A 133 3.17 1.57 -0.30
C LEU A 133 4.28 1.05 -1.20
N GLU A 134 5.47 1.67 -1.17
CA GLU A 134 6.64 1.14 -1.88
C GLU A 134 6.95 -0.27 -1.41
N GLU A 135 7.06 -0.51 -0.10
CA GLU A 135 7.34 -1.85 0.41
C GLU A 135 6.20 -2.84 0.10
N SER A 136 4.94 -2.44 0.29
CA SER A 136 3.76 -3.31 0.12
C SER A 136 3.45 -3.64 -1.34
N LEU A 137 3.84 -2.77 -2.29
CA LEU A 137 3.59 -2.97 -3.72
C LEU A 137 4.83 -3.44 -4.49
N LEU A 138 5.93 -3.76 -3.80
CA LEU A 138 7.13 -4.31 -4.45
C LEU A 138 6.83 -5.65 -5.11
N PRO A 139 7.31 -5.89 -6.35
CA PRO A 139 7.12 -7.17 -7.03
C PRO A 139 7.67 -8.32 -6.20
N SER A 140 6.92 -9.40 -6.16
CA SER A 140 7.36 -10.68 -5.63
C SER A 140 7.02 -11.83 -6.58
N THR A 141 7.68 -12.97 -6.37
CA THR A 141 7.46 -14.20 -7.12
C THR A 141 7.78 -15.40 -6.24
N HIS A 142 7.25 -16.56 -6.61
CA HIS A 142 7.70 -17.85 -6.07
C HIS A 142 8.60 -18.53 -7.09
N ILE A 143 9.64 -19.23 -6.62
CA ILE A 143 10.50 -20.07 -7.45
C ILE A 143 10.72 -21.40 -6.75
N HIS A 144 10.84 -22.48 -7.54
CA HIS A 144 11.26 -23.77 -7.00
C HIS A 144 12.79 -23.82 -6.80
N GLY A 145 13.23 -24.15 -5.60
CA GLY A 145 14.64 -24.17 -5.24
C GLY A 145 14.84 -24.28 -3.73
N VAL A 146 16.11 -24.25 -3.32
CA VAL A 146 16.47 -24.30 -1.90
C VAL A 146 17.28 -23.04 -1.57
N LEU A 147 16.85 -22.30 -0.56
CA LEU A 147 17.52 -21.08 -0.12
C LEU A 147 18.25 -21.37 1.20
N VAL A 148 19.55 -21.11 1.23
CA VAL A 148 20.42 -21.30 2.40
C VAL A 148 21.23 -20.04 2.69
N ASP A 149 21.51 -19.77 3.95
CA ASP A 149 22.48 -18.76 4.41
C ASP A 149 23.81 -19.46 4.73
N VAL A 150 24.80 -19.20 3.87
CA VAL A 150 26.16 -19.72 3.97
C VAL A 150 27.08 -18.56 4.33
N LEU A 151 27.53 -18.53 5.59
CA LEU A 151 28.46 -17.51 6.11
C LEU A 151 27.97 -16.06 5.91
N GLY A 152 26.65 -15.82 6.02
CA GLY A 152 26.04 -14.50 5.83
C GLY A 152 25.70 -14.19 4.36
N VAL A 153 25.92 -15.13 3.45
CA VAL A 153 25.57 -15.00 2.03
C VAL A 153 24.34 -15.87 1.73
N GLY A 154 23.27 -15.24 1.25
CA GLY A 154 22.09 -15.95 0.78
C GLY A 154 22.36 -16.63 -0.56
N VAL A 155 22.29 -17.96 -0.59
CA VAL A 155 22.54 -18.79 -1.78
C VAL A 155 21.24 -19.50 -2.17
N LEU A 156 20.76 -19.24 -3.38
CA LEU A 156 19.61 -19.91 -3.97
C LEU A 156 20.06 -21.05 -4.89
N LEU A 157 19.83 -22.29 -4.48
CA LEU A 157 20.13 -23.50 -5.23
C LEU A 157 18.99 -23.82 -6.20
N LEU A 158 19.25 -23.74 -7.50
CA LEU A 158 18.32 -24.04 -8.58
C LEU A 158 18.75 -25.29 -9.35
N GLY A 159 17.78 -26.04 -9.88
CA GLY A 159 18.04 -27.27 -10.61
C GLY A 159 16.79 -28.14 -10.75
N LYS A 160 16.87 -29.14 -11.63
CA LYS A 160 15.76 -30.07 -11.90
C LYS A 160 15.29 -30.78 -10.62
N SER A 161 14.03 -31.23 -10.59
CA SER A 161 13.54 -32.06 -9.49
C SER A 161 14.35 -33.36 -9.40
N GLY A 162 14.65 -33.82 -8.18
CA GLY A 162 15.44 -35.03 -7.93
C GLY A 162 16.94 -34.95 -8.23
N ILE A 163 17.49 -33.77 -8.55
CA ILE A 163 18.93 -33.61 -8.84
C ILE A 163 19.83 -33.61 -7.60
N GLY A 164 19.27 -33.61 -6.39
CA GLY A 164 20.04 -33.57 -5.13
C GLY A 164 20.08 -32.21 -4.42
N LYS A 165 19.14 -31.28 -4.69
CA LYS A 165 19.20 -29.92 -4.10
C LYS A 165 18.97 -29.93 -2.59
N SER A 166 17.97 -30.67 -2.12
CA SER A 166 17.59 -30.75 -0.72
C SER A 166 18.65 -31.53 0.08
N GLU A 167 19.24 -32.56 -0.53
CA GLU A 167 20.36 -33.32 0.01
C GLU A 167 21.62 -32.44 0.17
N CYS A 168 21.98 -31.67 -0.86
CA CYS A 168 23.08 -30.72 -0.77
C CYS A 168 22.84 -29.65 0.30
N ALA A 169 21.61 -29.14 0.41
CA ALA A 169 21.26 -28.20 1.46
C ALA A 169 21.33 -28.82 2.87
N LEU A 170 20.95 -30.09 3.01
CA LEU A 170 21.09 -30.82 4.26
C LEU A 170 22.55 -30.96 4.68
N ASP A 171 23.45 -31.27 3.76
CA ASP A 171 24.90 -31.31 4.03
C ASP A 171 25.43 -29.95 4.49
N LEU A 172 24.96 -28.84 3.90
CA LEU A 172 25.31 -27.49 4.33
C LEU A 172 24.79 -27.19 5.74
N VAL A 173 23.58 -27.63 6.09
CA VAL A 173 23.04 -27.50 7.45
C VAL A 173 23.87 -28.28 8.45
N ILE A 174 24.28 -29.51 8.11
CA ILE A 174 25.17 -30.33 8.95
C ILE A 174 26.52 -29.61 9.18
N CYS A 175 27.02 -28.89 8.17
CA CYS A 175 28.22 -28.04 8.28
C CYS A 175 28.02 -26.75 9.11
N GLY A 176 26.82 -26.50 9.65
CA GLY A 176 26.51 -25.34 10.49
C GLY A 176 25.94 -24.14 9.74
N HIS A 177 25.57 -24.29 8.45
CA HIS A 177 24.85 -23.26 7.70
C HIS A 177 23.35 -23.31 8.00
N ARG A 178 22.60 -22.28 7.58
CA ARG A 178 21.18 -22.16 7.91
C ARG A 178 20.32 -22.41 6.68
N LEU A 179 19.37 -23.33 6.79
CA LEU A 179 18.30 -23.46 5.81
C LEU A 179 17.29 -22.31 5.99
N VAL A 180 16.94 -21.64 4.91
CA VAL A 180 15.93 -20.58 4.89
C VAL A 180 14.62 -21.09 4.29
N ALA A 181 14.70 -21.84 3.18
CA ALA A 181 13.55 -22.39 2.48
C ALA A 181 13.94 -23.65 1.70
N ASP A 182 13.05 -24.63 1.62
CA ASP A 182 13.17 -25.81 0.73
C ASP A 182 11.91 -25.91 -0.13
N ASP A 183 12.07 -26.46 -1.33
CA ASP A 183 11.07 -26.54 -2.40
C ASP A 183 10.56 -25.19 -2.95
N VAL A 184 9.81 -24.40 -2.19
CA VAL A 184 9.22 -23.13 -2.65
C VAL A 184 9.82 -21.94 -1.92
N VAL A 185 10.52 -21.09 -2.68
CA VAL A 185 11.12 -19.85 -2.17
C VAL A 185 10.28 -18.66 -2.62
N HIS A 186 9.77 -17.89 -1.66
CA HIS A 186 9.16 -16.59 -1.94
C HIS A 186 10.26 -15.53 -2.04
N ILE A 187 10.37 -14.88 -3.19
CA ILE A 187 11.36 -13.84 -3.47
C ILE A 187 10.62 -12.52 -3.64
N LYS A 188 11.01 -11.52 -2.87
CA LYS A 188 10.52 -10.15 -2.97
C LYS A 188 11.66 -9.20 -3.33
N LYS A 189 11.39 -8.26 -4.23
CA LYS A 189 12.34 -7.16 -4.48
C LYS A 189 12.38 -6.25 -3.26
N LYS A 190 13.58 -5.78 -2.90
CA LYS A 190 13.80 -4.76 -1.87
C LYS A 190 14.61 -3.60 -2.47
N MET A 191 14.21 -2.37 -2.19
CA MET A 191 14.93 -1.19 -2.66
C MET A 191 16.26 -1.00 -1.90
N PRO A 192 17.31 -0.43 -2.53
CA PRO A 192 17.37 0.09 -3.90
C PRO A 192 17.64 -0.98 -5.00
N ALA A 193 18.28 -2.10 -4.68
CA ALA A 193 18.63 -3.14 -5.66
C ALA A 193 18.94 -4.49 -4.99
N ALA A 194 18.10 -4.92 -4.05
CA ALA A 194 18.27 -6.20 -3.36
C ALA A 194 17.09 -7.15 -3.64
N LEU A 195 17.32 -8.44 -3.44
CA LEU A 195 16.28 -9.45 -3.36
C LEU A 195 16.31 -10.04 -1.96
N VAL A 196 15.13 -10.25 -1.38
CA VAL A 196 14.97 -10.95 -0.11
C VAL A 196 14.19 -12.22 -0.40
N GLY A 197 14.76 -13.35 0.01
CA GLY A 197 14.11 -14.65 -0.07
C GLY A 197 13.69 -15.12 1.31
N GLN A 198 12.53 -15.76 1.37
CA GLN A 198 12.01 -16.41 2.57
C GLN A 198 11.31 -17.72 2.19
N ALA A 199 11.06 -18.58 3.17
CA ALA A 199 10.20 -19.74 2.97
C ALA A 199 8.85 -19.27 2.39
N GLY A 200 8.34 -19.98 1.37
CA GLY A 200 6.97 -19.80 0.95
C GLY A 200 6.05 -20.02 2.14
N GLU A 201 5.08 -19.12 2.35
CA GLU A 201 4.01 -19.42 3.29
C GLU A 201 3.41 -20.76 2.88
N SER A 202 3.39 -21.72 3.81
CA SER A 202 2.65 -22.96 3.58
C SER A 202 1.23 -22.55 3.23
N ILE A 203 0.75 -22.98 2.07
CA ILE A 203 -0.66 -22.91 1.72
C ILE A 203 -1.39 -23.63 2.85
N GLN A 204 -1.91 -22.87 3.81
CA GLN A 204 -2.68 -23.41 4.94
C GLN A 204 -3.98 -23.96 4.37
N TYR A 205 -4.05 -25.29 4.31
CA TYR A 205 -5.23 -26.15 4.28
C TYR A 205 -6.26 -25.96 3.13
N HIS A 206 -6.37 -27.00 2.29
CA HIS A 206 -7.65 -27.65 2.03
C HIS A 206 -7.58 -29.06 2.60
#